data_AF-A0A7Y5FLN4-F1
#
_entry.id   AF-A0A7Y5FLN4-F1
#
_cell.length_a   1.000
_cell.length_b   1.000
_cell.length_c   1.000
_cell.angle_alpha   90.00
_cell.angle_beta   90.00
_cell.angle_gamma   90.00
#
_symmetry.space_group_name_H-M   'P 1'
#
loop_
_entity.id
_entity.type
_entity.pdbx_description
1 polymer ?
#
loop_
_entity_poly.entity_id
_entity_poly.type
_entity_poly.pdbx_seq_one_letter_code
_entity_poly.pdbx_strand_id
1 'polypeptide(L)'
;MNKRYCICQFLCLLLLFISITSAQQPVKRALITGISEFKYFPYINGENDIRLISEALAEQKFTDIRVLAGKQATKQNLMAAFDTLINDTGPGDIIVLHFSTHGQQIYDVSGDEPDGLDEAMVMYDSYPEFRDGYTGQNHFSDDEFEIVLE
;
A
#
# COMPACT_ATOMS: atom_id res chain seq x y z
N MET A 1 1.35 -28.39 -53.45
CA MET A 1 0.90 -27.99 -52.10
C MET A 1 -0.43 -27.26 -52.22
N ASN A 2 -1.46 -27.72 -51.51
CA ASN A 2 -2.83 -27.27 -51.70
C ASN A 2 -3.04 -25.93 -50.97
N LYS A 3 -3.22 -24.82 -51.69
CA LYS A 3 -3.31 -23.45 -51.11
C LYS A 3 -4.32 -23.34 -49.95
N ARG A 4 -5.38 -24.15 -49.98
CA ARG A 4 -6.41 -24.23 -48.92
C ARG A 4 -5.86 -24.77 -47.59
N TYR A 5 -4.93 -25.73 -47.63
CA TYR A 5 -4.28 -26.25 -46.42
C TYR A 5 -3.33 -25.22 -45.80
N CYS A 6 -2.61 -24.46 -46.63
CA CYS A 6 -1.69 -23.42 -46.17
C CYS A 6 -2.43 -22.26 -45.49
N ILE A 7 -3.59 -21.86 -46.03
CA ILE A 7 -4.45 -20.82 -45.43
C ILE A 7 -5.06 -21.31 -44.11
N CYS A 8 -5.50 -22.56 -44.03
CA CYS A 8 -6.10 -23.13 -42.82
C CYS A 8 -5.07 -23.26 -41.68
N GLN A 9 -3.84 -23.70 -41.98
CA GLN A 9 -2.74 -23.72 -41.01
C GLN A 9 -2.37 -22.32 -40.51
N PHE A 10 -2.35 -21.33 -41.40
CA PHE A 10 -2.05 -19.95 -41.02
C PHE A 10 -3.14 -19.36 -40.13
N LEU A 11 -4.42 -19.61 -40.42
CA LEU A 11 -5.55 -19.20 -39.57
C LEU A 11 -5.53 -19.88 -38.19
N CYS A 12 -5.23 -21.19 -38.14
CA CYS A 12 -5.12 -21.93 -36.87
C CYS A 12 -3.96 -21.40 -36.02
N LEU A 13 -2.80 -21.11 -36.61
CA LEU A 13 -1.65 -20.53 -35.91
C LEU A 13 -1.93 -19.10 -35.42
N LEU A 14 -2.65 -18.29 -36.20
CA LEU A 14 -3.06 -16.94 -35.81
C LEU A 14 -4.05 -16.96 -34.62
N LEU A 15 -5.02 -17.88 -34.63
CA LEU A 15 -5.97 -18.07 -33.51
C LEU A 15 -5.28 -18.59 -32.25
N LEU A 16 -4.31 -19.50 -32.39
CA LEU A 16 -3.45 -19.96 -31.29
C LEU A 16 -2.60 -18.82 -30.70
N PHE A 17 -2.09 -17.89 -31.53
CA PHE A 17 -1.36 -16.71 -31.06
C PHE A 17 -2.25 -15.74 -30.27
N ILE A 18 -3.49 -15.51 -30.71
CA ILE A 18 -4.45 -14.61 -30.03
C ILE A 18 -4.87 -15.16 -28.66
N SER A 19 -4.97 -16.48 -28.50
CA SER A 19 -5.31 -17.11 -27.21
C SER A 19 -4.18 -17.07 -26.18
N ILE A 20 -2.92 -16.88 -26.60
CA ILE A 20 -1.77 -16.80 -25.67
C ILE A 20 -1.68 -15.42 -25.02
N THR A 21 -2.24 -14.38 -25.64
CA THR A 21 -2.29 -13.01 -25.10
C THR A 21 -3.60 -12.72 -24.36
N SER A 22 -3.97 -13.53 -23.37
CA SER A 22 -4.96 -13.06 -22.39
C SER A 22 -4.27 -12.05 -21.47
N ALA A 23 -4.45 -10.76 -21.72
CA ALA A 23 -4.07 -9.74 -20.76
C ALA A 23 -4.84 -9.98 -19.47
N GLN A 24 -4.14 -10.31 -18.38
CA GLN A 24 -4.75 -10.43 -17.06
C GLN A 24 -5.40 -9.08 -16.73
N GLN A 25 -6.67 -9.11 -16.31
CA GLN A 25 -7.35 -7.87 -15.93
C GLN A 25 -6.63 -7.26 -14.72
N PRO A 26 -6.34 -5.95 -14.72
CA PRO A 26 -5.79 -5.25 -13.57
C PRO A 26 -6.52 -5.59 -12.28
N VAL A 27 -5.80 -6.05 -11.26
CA VAL A 27 -6.36 -6.21 -9.92
C VAL A 27 -6.33 -4.86 -9.23
N LYS A 28 -7.46 -4.49 -8.60
CA LYS A 28 -7.57 -3.28 -7.80
C LYS A 28 -7.44 -3.63 -6.33
N ARG A 29 -6.40 -3.10 -5.69
CA ARG A 29 -5.99 -3.42 -4.32
C ARG A 29 -5.97 -2.17 -3.45
N ALA A 30 -6.22 -2.32 -2.16
CA ALA A 30 -6.11 -1.23 -1.22
C ALA A 30 -5.50 -1.66 0.10
N LEU A 31 -4.74 -0.75 0.71
CA LEU A 31 -4.31 -0.84 2.10
C LEU A 31 -4.82 0.40 2.84
N ILE A 32 -5.70 0.17 3.81
CA ILE A 32 -6.36 1.21 4.60
C ILE A 32 -5.83 1.08 6.03
N THR A 33 -5.21 2.15 6.54
CA THR A 33 -4.76 2.25 7.92
C THR A 33 -5.57 3.32 8.65
N GLY A 34 -6.24 2.94 9.74
CA GLY A 34 -7.03 3.86 10.56
C GLY A 34 -6.79 3.62 12.04
N ILE A 35 -6.44 4.67 12.79
CA ILE A 35 -6.08 4.53 14.20
C ILE A 35 -6.83 5.59 15.00
N SER A 36 -7.63 5.15 15.97
CA SER A 36 -8.34 6.06 16.87
C SER A 36 -7.67 6.15 18.25
N GLU A 37 -7.29 4.99 18.81
CA GLU A 37 -6.59 4.91 20.09
C GLU A 37 -5.10 4.63 19.87
N PHE A 38 -4.25 5.49 20.45
CA PHE A 38 -2.80 5.36 20.43
C PHE A 38 -2.26 5.07 21.82
N LYS A 39 -1.09 4.43 21.91
CA LYS A 39 -0.48 4.13 23.21
C LYS A 39 0.00 5.39 23.94
N TYR A 40 0.48 6.38 23.20
CA TYR A 40 1.12 7.59 23.75
C TYR A 40 0.62 8.91 23.15
N PHE A 41 -0.31 8.86 22.18
CA PHE A 41 -0.88 10.04 21.52
C PHE A 41 -2.36 10.23 21.88
N PRO A 42 -2.90 11.47 21.76
CA PRO A 42 -4.32 11.74 21.97
C PRO A 42 -5.23 10.95 21.01
N TYR A 43 -6.42 10.61 21.50
CA TYR A 43 -7.46 9.97 20.68
C TYR A 43 -7.89 10.87 19.51
N ILE A 44 -8.07 10.26 18.34
CA ILE A 44 -8.75 10.83 17.17
C ILE A 44 -9.76 9.84 16.62
N ASN A 45 -10.53 10.22 15.60
CA ASN A 45 -11.58 9.37 15.03
C ASN A 45 -11.13 8.63 13.75
N GLY A 46 -9.85 8.24 13.66
CA GLY A 46 -9.29 7.72 12.41
C GLY A 46 -9.94 6.42 11.92
N GLU A 47 -10.42 5.56 12.82
CA GLU A 47 -11.11 4.31 12.43
C GLU A 47 -12.49 4.55 11.79
N ASN A 48 -13.09 5.73 11.95
CA ASN A 48 -14.38 6.05 11.32
C ASN A 48 -14.28 6.07 9.79
N ASP A 49 -13.10 6.41 9.25
CA ASP A 49 -12.88 6.53 7.81
C ASP A 49 -12.82 5.15 7.12
N ILE A 50 -12.40 4.11 7.85
CA ILE A 50 -12.20 2.75 7.30
C ILE A 50 -13.46 2.28 6.57
N ARG A 51 -14.63 2.41 7.20
CA ARG A 51 -15.89 1.96 6.61
C ARG A 51 -16.23 2.76 5.35
N LEU A 52 -16.13 4.08 5.42
CA LEU A 52 -16.50 4.98 4.32
C LEU A 52 -15.59 4.75 3.09
N ILE A 53 -14.29 4.64 3.32
CA ILE A 53 -13.30 4.41 2.26
C ILE A 53 -13.43 3.00 1.68
N SER A 54 -13.62 1.98 2.53
CA SER A 54 -13.83 0.60 2.06
C SER A 54 -15.07 0.48 1.18
N GLU A 55 -16.20 1.08 1.59
CA GLU A 55 -17.44 1.10 0.82
C GLU A 55 -17.23 1.79 -0.54
N ALA A 56 -16.60 2.97 -0.56
CA ALA A 56 -16.31 3.71 -1.79
C ALA A 56 -15.38 2.92 -2.74
N LEU A 57 -14.35 2.26 -2.21
CA LEU A 57 -13.44 1.44 -3.02
C LEU A 57 -14.12 0.18 -3.55
N ALA A 58 -14.99 -0.44 -2.76
CA ALA A 58 -15.79 -1.59 -3.21
C ALA A 58 -16.70 -1.20 -4.40
N GLU A 59 -17.33 -0.02 -4.37
CA GLU A 59 -18.11 0.51 -5.50
C GLU A 59 -17.24 0.70 -6.76
N GLN A 60 -15.96 1.04 -6.58
CA GLN A 60 -14.97 1.15 -7.66
C GLN A 60 -14.36 -0.20 -8.08
N LYS A 61 -14.91 -1.32 -7.59
CA LYS A 61 -14.48 -2.70 -7.87
C LYS A 61 -13.08 -3.04 -7.35
N PHE A 62 -12.67 -2.43 -6.23
CA PHE A 62 -11.54 -2.94 -5.47
C PHE A 62 -11.95 -4.23 -4.78
N THR A 63 -11.23 -5.32 -5.08
CA THR A 63 -11.57 -6.67 -4.60
C THR A 63 -10.61 -7.20 -3.54
N ASP A 64 -9.45 -6.57 -3.40
CA ASP A 64 -8.43 -6.87 -2.38
C ASP A 64 -8.25 -5.64 -1.50
N ILE A 65 -9.10 -5.50 -0.47
CA ILE A 65 -9.04 -4.39 0.49
C ILE A 65 -8.51 -4.92 1.81
N ARG A 66 -7.32 -4.45 2.19
CA ARG A 66 -6.61 -4.81 3.42
C ARG A 66 -6.77 -3.67 4.41
N VAL A 67 -7.07 -4.00 5.66
CA VAL A 67 -7.31 -3.01 6.72
C VAL A 67 -6.35 -3.29 7.87
N LEU A 68 -5.66 -2.24 8.31
CA LEU A 68 -4.82 -2.23 9.49
C LEU A 68 -5.36 -1.17 10.47
N ALA A 69 -5.83 -1.60 11.65
CA ALA A 69 -6.57 -0.69 12.53
C ALA A 69 -6.27 -0.85 14.03
N GLY A 70 -6.55 0.23 14.77
CA GLY A 70 -6.46 0.28 16.23
C GLY A 70 -5.11 -0.21 16.74
N LYS A 71 -5.13 -1.07 17.78
CA LYS A 71 -3.92 -1.60 18.43
C LYS A 71 -3.03 -2.47 17.54
N GLN A 72 -3.56 -2.96 16.42
CA GLN A 72 -2.79 -3.76 15.47
C GLN A 72 -1.99 -2.89 14.51
N ALA A 73 -2.30 -1.60 14.38
CA ALA A 73 -1.61 -0.68 13.50
C ALA A 73 -0.27 -0.19 14.09
N THR A 74 0.61 -1.14 14.40
CA THR A 74 2.01 -0.87 14.73
C THR A 74 2.82 -0.65 13.45
N LYS A 75 3.97 0.01 13.55
CA LYS A 75 4.87 0.17 12.40
C LYS A 75 5.27 -1.16 11.78
N GLN A 76 5.63 -2.14 12.61
CA GLN A 76 6.01 -3.48 12.16
C GLN A 76 4.89 -4.14 11.32
N ASN A 77 3.64 -4.03 11.76
CA ASN A 77 2.53 -4.63 11.03
C ASN A 77 2.20 -3.86 9.75
N LEU A 78 2.42 -2.54 9.72
CA LEU A 78 2.30 -1.75 8.50
C LEU A 78 3.34 -2.19 7.46
N MET A 79 4.61 -2.34 7.85
CA MET A 79 5.67 -2.86 6.96
C MET A 79 5.31 -4.24 6.39
N ALA A 80 4.84 -5.16 7.24
CA ALA A 80 4.43 -6.49 6.79
C ALA A 80 3.21 -6.45 5.83
N ALA A 81 2.30 -5.49 6.03
CA ALA A 81 1.16 -5.28 5.13
C ALA A 81 1.63 -4.73 3.77
N PHE A 82 2.60 -3.81 3.75
CA PHE A 82 3.25 -3.36 2.52
C PHE A 82 3.98 -4.50 1.82
N ASP A 83 4.80 -5.27 2.52
CA ASP A 83 5.51 -6.44 1.94
C ASP A 83 4.53 -7.39 1.24
N THR A 84 3.42 -7.70 1.91
CA THR A 84 2.39 -8.57 1.32
C THR A 84 1.71 -7.91 0.12
N LEU A 85 1.46 -6.59 0.17
CA LEU A 85 0.79 -5.86 -0.91
C LEU A 85 1.68 -5.80 -2.16
N ILE A 86 2.96 -5.49 -1.98
CA ILE A 86 3.97 -5.42 -3.05
C ILE A 86 4.13 -6.79 -3.70
N ASN A 87 4.30 -7.84 -2.90
CA ASN A 87 4.47 -9.21 -3.42
C ASN A 87 3.26 -9.70 -4.23
N ASP A 88 2.06 -9.26 -3.87
CA ASP A 88 0.85 -9.65 -4.58
C ASP A 88 0.57 -8.78 -5.82
N THR A 89 1.23 -7.63 -5.96
CA THR A 89 0.98 -6.65 -7.03
C THR A 89 1.68 -7.03 -8.33
N GLY A 90 0.92 -7.00 -9.43
CA GLY A 90 1.45 -7.21 -10.79
C GLY A 90 1.42 -5.95 -11.65
N PRO A 91 2.11 -5.97 -12.82
CA PRO A 91 2.06 -4.86 -13.77
C PRO A 91 0.64 -4.51 -14.20
N GLY A 92 0.29 -3.23 -14.07
CA GLY A 92 -1.03 -2.71 -14.44
C GLY A 92 -2.09 -2.76 -13.33
N ASP A 93 -1.81 -3.39 -12.19
CA ASP A 93 -2.66 -3.32 -10.99
C ASP A 93 -2.81 -1.86 -10.53
N ILE A 94 -3.91 -1.57 -9.83
CA ILE A 94 -4.18 -0.25 -9.23
C ILE A 94 -4.18 -0.42 -7.73
N ILE A 95 -3.34 0.35 -7.04
CA ILE A 95 -3.24 0.36 -5.59
C ILE A 95 -3.81 1.68 -5.05
N VAL A 96 -4.63 1.59 -4.01
CA VAL A 96 -5.00 2.74 -3.17
C VAL A 96 -4.44 2.55 -1.77
N LEU A 97 -3.69 3.53 -1.30
CA LEU A 97 -3.25 3.61 0.09
C LEU A 97 -4.09 4.70 0.78
N HIS A 98 -4.63 4.40 1.95
CA HIS A 98 -5.37 5.37 2.76
C HIS A 98 -4.88 5.33 4.20
N PHE A 99 -4.62 6.51 4.76
CA PHE A 99 -4.13 6.65 6.13
C PHE A 99 -4.98 7.70 6.86
N SER A 100 -5.51 7.32 8.02
CA SER A 100 -6.20 8.21 8.95
C SER A 100 -5.58 8.05 10.33
N THR A 101 -4.53 8.82 10.57
CA THR A 101 -3.62 8.77 11.72
C THR A 101 -3.15 10.18 12.09
N HIS A 102 -2.41 10.34 13.19
CA HIS A 102 -1.66 11.58 13.42
C HIS A 102 -0.42 11.64 12.51
N GLY A 103 0.01 12.86 12.19
CA GLY A 103 1.33 13.13 11.61
C GLY A 103 2.23 13.79 12.64
N GLN A 104 3.53 13.52 12.56
CA GLN A 104 4.55 14.16 13.38
C GLN A 104 5.88 14.19 12.62
N GLN A 105 6.63 15.28 12.77
CA GLN A 105 8.01 15.37 12.32
C GLN A 105 8.93 14.55 13.24
N ILE A 106 9.84 13.76 12.65
CA ILE A 106 10.92 13.05 13.35
C ILE A 106 12.28 13.56 12.92
N TYR A 107 13.38 13.16 13.57
CA TYR A 107 14.71 13.57 13.12
C TYR A 107 15.06 12.77 11.89
N ASP A 108 15.48 13.48 10.85
CA ASP A 108 16.01 12.89 9.64
C ASP A 108 17.28 12.08 9.94
N VAL A 109 17.29 10.83 9.48
CA VAL A 109 18.42 9.90 9.60
C VAL A 109 19.16 9.74 8.26
N SER A 110 18.52 10.00 7.13
CA SER A 110 19.09 9.90 5.79
C SER A 110 19.96 11.11 5.42
N GLY A 111 19.61 12.29 5.93
CA GLY A 111 20.27 13.57 5.67
C GLY A 111 19.80 14.25 4.38
N ASP A 112 18.65 13.89 3.83
CA ASP A 112 18.10 14.44 2.60
C ASP A 112 17.22 15.69 2.82
N GLU A 113 16.74 15.90 4.04
CA GLU A 113 15.91 17.01 4.47
C GLU A 113 16.76 18.25 4.83
N PRO A 114 16.46 19.46 4.28
CA PRO A 114 17.28 20.66 4.52
C PRO A 114 17.14 21.23 5.94
N ASP A 115 16.06 20.92 6.66
CA ASP A 115 15.87 21.28 8.07
C ASP A 115 16.19 20.13 9.04
N GLY A 116 16.51 18.95 8.50
CA GLY A 116 16.86 17.74 9.24
C GLY A 116 15.68 17.06 9.93
N LEU A 117 14.47 17.16 9.37
CA LEU A 117 13.25 16.56 9.93
C LEU A 117 12.44 15.81 8.88
N ASP A 118 12.23 14.50 9.06
CA ASP A 118 11.32 13.71 8.21
C ASP A 118 9.85 13.93 8.61
N GLU A 119 8.94 13.92 7.64
CA GLU A 119 7.51 13.82 7.90
C GLU A 119 7.10 12.36 8.12
N ALA A 120 6.48 12.06 9.27
CA ALA A 120 6.15 10.69 9.62
C ALA A 120 4.72 10.50 10.13
N MET A 121 4.15 9.34 9.77
CA MET A 121 2.90 8.88 10.36
C MET A 121 3.13 8.29 11.74
N VAL A 122 2.27 8.71 12.66
CA VAL A 122 2.19 8.12 13.99
C VAL A 122 1.45 6.78 13.89
N MET A 123 2.14 5.72 14.28
CA MET A 123 1.60 4.37 14.44
C MET A 123 1.16 4.14 15.89
N TYR A 124 0.43 3.07 16.14
CA TYR A 124 -0.15 2.77 17.46
C TYR A 124 0.88 2.85 18.60
N ASP A 125 2.10 2.37 18.34
CA ASP A 125 3.20 2.23 19.30
C ASP A 125 4.30 3.30 19.16
N SER A 126 4.05 4.37 18.40
CA SER A 126 4.96 5.51 18.31
C SER A 126 4.97 6.32 19.61
N TYR A 127 6.14 6.81 20.01
CA TYR A 127 6.32 7.68 21.16
C TYR A 127 6.43 9.15 20.71
N PRO A 128 5.78 10.11 21.41
CA PRO A 128 5.67 11.50 20.94
C PRO A 128 6.97 12.30 21.06
N GLU A 129 7.87 11.89 21.96
CA GLU A 129 9.09 12.63 22.27
C GLU A 129 10.33 11.80 21.96
N PHE A 130 11.40 12.49 21.56
CA PHE A 130 12.72 11.89 21.52
C PHE A 130 13.24 11.60 22.93
N ARG A 131 13.90 10.46 23.09
CA ARG A 131 14.56 10.09 24.35
C ARG A 131 15.71 9.13 24.07
N ASP A 132 16.52 8.87 25.09
CA ASP A 132 17.61 7.91 24.97
C ASP A 132 17.09 6.53 24.51
N GLY A 133 17.60 6.06 23.37
CA GLY A 133 17.13 4.84 22.69
C GLY A 133 15.86 4.95 21.85
N TYR A 134 15.27 6.14 21.67
CA TYR A 134 14.13 6.36 20.77
C TYR A 134 14.31 7.63 19.92
N THR A 135 14.53 7.41 18.62
CA THR A 135 14.73 8.46 17.60
C THR A 135 13.57 8.55 16.63
N GLY A 136 12.41 7.97 16.96
CA GLY A 136 11.25 7.94 16.07
C GLY A 136 11.08 6.62 15.32
N GLN A 137 11.85 5.58 15.64
CA GLN A 137 11.87 4.31 14.90
C GLN A 137 10.55 3.55 14.81
N ASN A 138 9.52 3.92 15.59
CA ASN A 138 8.16 3.37 15.51
C ASN A 138 7.18 4.27 14.74
N HIS A 139 7.60 5.42 14.20
CA HIS A 139 6.85 6.16 13.20
C HIS A 139 7.17 5.60 11.81
N PHE A 140 6.26 5.77 10.86
CA PHE A 140 6.49 5.41 9.47
C PHE A 140 6.76 6.69 8.66
N SER A 141 8.01 6.92 8.28
CA SER A 141 8.45 8.14 7.58
C SER A 141 8.21 8.08 6.08
N ASP A 142 8.30 9.24 5.44
CA ASP A 142 8.40 9.39 3.98
C ASP A 142 9.61 8.67 3.36
N ASP A 143 10.76 8.65 4.02
CA ASP A 143 11.88 7.79 3.64
C ASP A 143 11.47 6.32 3.48
N GLU A 144 10.66 5.82 4.41
CA GLU A 144 10.16 4.46 4.36
C GLU A 144 9.08 4.29 3.29
N PHE A 145 8.30 5.34 2.99
CA PHE A 145 7.43 5.34 1.82
C PHE A 145 8.22 5.22 0.52
N GLU A 146 9.34 5.94 0.38
CA GLU A 146 10.22 5.84 -0.79
C GLU A 146 10.70 4.40 -0.97
N ILE A 147 11.22 3.79 0.10
CA ILE A 147 11.72 2.41 0.06
C ILE A 147 10.65 1.38 -0.34
N VAL A 148 9.41 1.53 0.13
CA VAL A 148 8.35 0.53 -0.15
C VAL A 148 7.62 0.76 -1.47
N LEU A 149 7.75 1.93 -2.10
CA LEU A 149 7.03 2.29 -3.32
C LEU A 149 7.92 2.37 -4.57
N GLU A 150 9.23 2.40 -4.43
CA GLU A 150 10.21 2.33 -5.53
C GLU A 150 10.63 0.89 -5.91
#